data_AF-A0A971W1E9-F1
#
_entry.id   AF-A0A971W1E9-F1
#
_cell.length_a   1.000
_cell.length_b   1.000
_cell.length_c   1.000
_cell.angle_alpha   90.00
_cell.angle_beta   90.00
_cell.angle_gamma   90.00
#
_symmetry.space_group_name_H-M   'P 1'
#
loop_
_entity.id
_entity.type
_entity.pdbx_description
1 polymer ?
#
loop_
_entity_poly.entity_id
_entity_poly.type
_entity_poly.pdbx_seq_one_letter_code
_entity_poly.pdbx_strand_id
1 'polypeptide(L)' 'MKRKDITPLKYVGLILRLGLSMALPVVFGVLAGRYLDRRLGTGGVLLVISIAIGILTSFRNLYHQANKITGKK' A
#
# COMPACT_ATOMS: atom_id res chain seq x y z
N MET A 1 -27.66 7.30 -21.05
CA MET A 1 -26.98 6.13 -20.48
C MET A 1 -25.64 5.96 -21.21
N LYS A 2 -24.55 6.59 -20.72
CA LYS A 2 -23.23 6.52 -21.37
C LYS A 2 -22.67 5.09 -21.21
N ARG A 3 -22.63 4.31 -22.29
CA ARG A 3 -21.85 3.06 -22.32
C ARG A 3 -20.41 3.45 -22.01
N LYS A 4 -19.96 3.09 -20.82
CA LYS A 4 -18.58 3.30 -20.37
C LYS A 4 -17.82 2.16 -21.01
N ASP A 5 -17.29 2.39 -22.21
CA ASP A 5 -16.43 1.43 -22.89
C ASP A 5 -15.26 1.13 -21.96
N ILE A 6 -15.35 -0.01 -21.29
CA ILE A 6 -14.36 -0.51 -20.35
C ILE A 6 -13.22 -1.09 -21.18
N THR A 7 -12.45 -0.18 -21.79
CA THR A 7 -11.24 -0.52 -22.53
C THR A 7 -10.32 -1.28 -21.58
N PRO A 8 -9.72 -2.41 -21.98
CA PRO A 8 -8.78 -3.19 -21.16
C PRO A 8 -7.71 -2.32 -20.48
N LEU A 9 -7.28 -1.27 -21.17
CA LEU A 9 -6.35 -0.23 -20.68
C LEU A 9 -6.78 0.43 -19.35
N LYS A 10 -8.10 0.58 -19.14
CA LYS A 10 -8.67 1.21 -17.95
C LYS A 10 -8.57 0.33 -16.72
N TYR A 11 -8.68 -0.99 -16.88
CA TYR A 11 -8.46 -1.96 -15.80
C TYR A 11 -6.99 -2.02 -15.41
N VAL A 12 -6.09 -1.98 -16.40
CA VAL A 12 -4.65 -1.89 -16.15
C VAL A 12 -4.32 -0.63 -15.35
N GLY A 13 -4.86 0.53 -15.74
CA GLY A 13 -4.67 1.78 -14.97
C GLY A 13 -5.23 1.71 -13.54
N LEU A 14 -6.32 0.99 -13.32
CA LEU A 14 -6.91 0.76 -12.01
C LEU A 14 -6.01 -0.11 -11.11
N ILE A 15 -5.51 -1.21 -11.66
CA ILE A 15 -4.58 -2.12 -10.96
C ILE A 15 -3.27 -1.39 -10.64
N LEU A 16 -2.73 -0.61 -11.57
CA LEU A 16 -1.50 0.16 -11.37
C LEU A 16 -1.66 1.17 -10.22
N ARG A 17 -2.79 1.87 -10.19
CA ARG A 17 -3.09 2.86 -9.15
C ARG A 17 -3.25 2.21 -7.77
N LEU A 18 -3.93 1.06 -7.70
CA LEU A 18 -4.04 0.26 -6.48
C LEU A 18 -2.67 -0.27 -6.04
N GLY A 19 -1.90 -0.84 -6.95
CA GLY A 19 -0.55 -1.36 -6.69
C GLY A 19 0.38 -0.29 -6.15
N LEU A 20 0.42 0.89 -6.78
CA LEU A 20 1.21 2.03 -6.30
C LEU A 20 0.77 2.52 -4.92
N SER A 21 -0.53 2.52 -4.65
CA SER A 21 -1.08 2.93 -3.35
C SER A 21 -0.71 1.99 -2.18
N MET A 22 -0.32 0.74 -2.49
CA MET A 22 0.22 -0.22 -1.52
C MET A 22 1.75 -0.24 -1.52
N ALA A 23 2.38 -0.18 -2.70
CA ALA A 23 3.83 -0.25 -2.83
C ALA A 23 4.53 0.91 -2.10
N LEU A 24 3.97 2.13 -2.18
CA LEU A 24 4.51 3.31 -1.51
C LEU A 24 4.66 3.10 0.02
N PRO A 25 3.61 2.78 0.78
CA PRO A 25 3.73 2.56 2.23
C PRO A 25 4.62 1.37 2.59
N VAL A 26 4.66 0.29 1.80
CA VAL A 26 5.59 -0.84 2.04
C VAL A 26 7.04 -0.39 1.89
N VAL A 27 7.39 0.27 0.78
CA VAL A 27 8.76 0.74 0.52
C VAL A 27 9.18 1.75 1.58
N PHE A 28 8.27 2.66 1.96
CA PHE A 28 8.54 3.64 3.00
C PHE A 28 8.75 2.99 4.37
N GLY A 29 7.92 2.00 4.73
CA GLY A 29 8.08 1.21 5.95
C GLY A 29 9.41 0.48 6.00
N VAL A 30 9.80 -0.18 4.90
CA VAL A 30 11.09 -0.89 4.81
C VAL A 30 12.28 0.09 4.91
N LEU A 31 12.23 1.23 4.23
CA LEU A 31 13.31 2.23 4.30
C LEU A 31 13.45 2.79 5.71
N ALA A 32 12.34 3.22 6.31
CA ALA A 32 12.30 3.78 7.67
C ALA A 32 12.75 2.73 8.70
N GLY A 33 12.26 1.50 8.56
CA GLY A 33 12.64 0.36 9.36
C GLY A 33 14.13 0.06 9.33
N ARG A 34 14.71 0.03 8.14
CA ARG A 34 16.13 -0.24 7.94
C ARG A 34 17.02 0.91 8.42
N TYR A 35 16.56 2.15 8.31
CA TYR A 35 17.25 3.31 8.88
C TYR A 35 17.25 3.27 10.41
N LEU A 36 16.11 2.93 11.01
CA LEU A 36 15.93 2.91 12.45
C LEU A 36 16.63 1.69 13.09
N ASP A 37 16.62 0.53 12.42
CA ASP A 37 17.37 -0.66 12.84
C ASP A 37 18.89 -0.42 12.84
N ARG A 38 19.41 0.32 11.84
CA ARG A 38 20.82 0.76 11.81
C ARG A 38 21.17 1.73 12.94
N ARG A 39 20.23 2.56 13.39
CA ARG A 39 20.43 3.50 14.50
C ARG A 39 20.37 2.83 15.86
N LEU A 40 19.51 1.82 16.03
CA LEU A 40 19.28 1.12 17.29
C LEU A 40 20.17 -0.12 17.48
N GLY A 41 20.80 -0.63 16.41
CA GLY A 41 21.70 -1.78 16.48
C GLY A 41 21.00 -3.11 16.76
N THR A 42 19.69 -3.19 16.55
CA THR A 42 18.81 -4.32 16.95
C THR A 42 18.88 -5.58 16.06
N GLY A 43 19.89 -5.71 15.20
CA GLY A 43 20.15 -6.95 14.46
C GLY A 43 19.02 -7.44 13.53
N GLY A 44 18.10 -6.57 13.11
CA GLY A 44 17.02 -6.91 12.17
C GLY A 44 15.61 -6.95 12.75
N VAL A 45 15.44 -6.86 14.07
CA VAL A 45 14.10 -6.93 14.70
C VAL A 45 13.21 -5.76 14.27
N LEU A 46 13.77 -4.55 14.18
CA LEU A 46 13.01 -3.38 13.74
C LEU A 46 12.60 -3.47 12.27
N LEU A 47 13.41 -4.15 11.46
CA LEU A 47 13.13 -4.40 10.05
C LEU A 47 11.88 -5.29 9.89
N VAL A 48 11.73 -6.30 10.75
CA VAL A 48 10.54 -7.17 10.76
C VAL A 48 9.28 -6.38 11.19
N ILE A 49 9.38 -5.57 12.24
CA ILE A 49 8.24 -4.78 12.75
C ILE A 49 7.79 -3.75 11.72
N SER A 50 8.73 -3.06 11.09
CA SER A 50 8.43 -2.04 10.07
C SER A 50 7.84 -2.63 8.78
N ILE A 51 8.23 -3.85 8.40
CA ILE A 51 7.54 -4.62 7.34
C ILE A 51 6.11 -4.94 7.78
N ALA A 52 5.90 -5.44 9.00
CA ALA A 52 4.56 -5.74 9.52
C ALA A 52 3.66 -4.49 9.54
N ILE A 53 4.19 -3.35 9.97
CA ILE A 53 3.48 -2.06 9.95
C ILE A 53 3.22 -1.60 8.51
N GLY A 54 4.16 -1.75 7.59
CA GLY A 54 4.00 -1.41 6.17
C GLY A 54 2.89 -2.24 5.50
N ILE A 55 2.80 -3.53 5.82
CA ILE A 55 1.73 -4.42 5.36
C ILE A 55 0.39 -3.99 5.97
N LEU A 56 0.33 -3.74 7.29
CA LEU A 56 -0.89 -3.28 7.97
C LEU A 56 -1.40 -1.95 7.39
N THR A 57 -0.47 -1.02 7.13
CA THR A 57 -0.76 0.30 6.57
C THR A 57 -1.30 0.17 5.15
N SER A 58 -0.69 -0.70 4.33
CA SER A 58 -1.16 -0.99 2.97
C SER A 58 -2.55 -1.63 2.97
N PHE A 59 -2.78 -2.59 3.87
CA PHE A 59 -4.10 -3.21 4.06
C PHE A 59 -5.16 -2.19 4.48
N ARG A 60 -4.86 -1.31 5.44
CA ARG A 60 -5.78 -0.22 5.83
C ARG A 60 -6.06 0.74 4.68
N ASN A 61 -5.04 1.12 3.91
CA ASN A 61 -5.20 2.04 2.78
C ASN A 61 -6.02 1.40 1.66
N LEU A 62 -5.82 0.10 1.41
CA LEU A 62 -6.64 -0.68 0.49
C LEU A 62 -8.08 -0.79 0.98
N TYR A 63 -8.29 -1.13 2.26
CA TYR A 63 -9.63 -1.26 2.84
C TYR A 63 -10.38 0.07 2.76
N HIS A 64 -9.71 1.19 3.02
CA HIS A 64 -10.29 2.52 2.88
C HIS A 64 -10.62 2.85 1.41
N GLN A 65 -9.74 2.53 0.47
CA GLN A 65 -10.01 2.73 -0.95
C GLN A 65 -11.15 1.84 -1.45
N ALA A 66 -11.17 0.57 -1.04
CA ALA A 66 -12.23 -0.38 -1.33
C ALA A 66 -13.58 0.10 -0.75
N ASN A 67 -13.62 0.56 0.51
CA ASN A 67 -14.84 1.12 1.11
C ASN A 67 -15.30 2.41 0.41
N LYS A 68 -14.38 3.26 -0.03
CA LYS A 68 -14.70 4.45 -0.85
C LYS A 68 -15.29 4.07 -2.21
N ILE A 69 -14.87 2.95 -2.79
CA ILE A 69 -15.36 2.45 -4.08
C ILE A 69 -16.71 1.71 -3.90
N THR A 70 -16.87 0.95 -2.81
CA THR A 70 -18.07 0.14 -2.53
C THR A 70 -19.19 0.92 -1.82
N GLY A 71 -18.91 2.08 -1.24
CA GLY A 71 -19.94 3.02 -0.81
C GLY A 71 -20.61 2.66 0.52
N LYS A 72 -20.05 3.17 1.63
CA LYS A 72 -20.86 3.76 2.69
C LYS A 72 -20.30 5.13 3.02
N LYS A 73 -21.18 6.14 2.92
CA LYS A 73 -20.99 7.48 3.48
C LYS A 73 -20.62 7.36 4.95
#